data_AF-R7TD95-F1
#
_entry.id   AF-R7TD95-F1
#
_cell.length_a   1.000
_cell.length_b   1.000
_cell.length_c   1.000
_cell.angle_alpha   90.00
_cell.angle_beta   90.00
_cell.angle_gamma   90.00
#
_symmetry.space_group_name_H-M   'P 1'
#
loop_
_entity.id
_entity.type
_entity.pdbx_description
1 polymer ?
#
loop_
_entity_poly.entity_id
_entity_poly.type
_entity_poly.pdbx_seq_one_letter_code
_entity_poly.pdbx_strand_id
1 'polypeptide(L)'
;EIAAMTHELDTLLITCKVKEVLQFNNLGQKLFGEAVLGLSQGSVSELLSKPKPWHMLSLKGREPFIKMHMWLSDPYNVERLR
;
A
#
# COMPACT_ATOMS: atom_id res chain seq x y z
N GLU A 1 -14.93 -6.66 9.74
CA GLU A 1 -15.74 -6.45 8.52
C GLU A 1 -14.97 -5.62 7.50
N ILE A 2 -14.66 -6.19 6.34
CA ILE A 2 -14.01 -5.45 5.23
C ILE A 2 -14.92 -4.30 4.73
N ALA A 3 -16.23 -4.41 4.97
CA ALA A 3 -17.24 -3.40 4.63
C ALA A 3 -17.03 -2.05 5.36
N ALA A 4 -16.56 -2.04 6.62
CA ALA A 4 -16.30 -0.82 7.37
C ALA A 4 -15.05 -0.05 6.89
N MET A 5 -14.12 -0.73 6.20
CA MET A 5 -12.90 -0.11 5.64
C MET A 5 -13.09 0.43 4.21
N THR A 6 -14.33 0.42 3.71
CA THR A 6 -14.65 0.96 2.37
C THR A 6 -14.88 2.47 2.35
N HIS A 7 -14.60 3.18 3.45
CA HIS A 7 -14.47 4.63 3.44
C HIS A 7 -13.50 5.05 2.32
N GLU A 8 -13.82 6.14 1.61
CA GLU A 8 -12.94 6.63 0.55
C GLU A 8 -11.53 6.84 1.08
N LEU A 9 -10.59 6.06 0.56
CA LEU A 9 -9.18 6.17 0.90
C LEU A 9 -8.52 7.16 -0.06
N ASP A 10 -7.73 8.09 0.48
CA ASP A 10 -6.84 8.92 -0.33
C ASP A 10 -5.65 8.06 -0.80
N THR A 11 -5.73 7.60 -2.05
CA THR A 11 -4.74 6.72 -2.66
C THR A 11 -3.38 7.40 -2.82
N LEU A 12 -3.36 8.73 -3.03
CA LEU A 12 -2.13 9.49 -3.12
C LEU A 12 -1.47 9.61 -1.75
N LEU A 13 -2.24 9.98 -0.72
CA LEU A 13 -1.72 10.09 0.64
C LEU A 13 -1.17 8.76 1.16
N ILE A 14 -1.89 7.66 0.94
CA ILE A 14 -1.46 6.32 1.38
C ILE A 14 -0.16 5.92 0.69
N THR A 15 -0.06 6.08 -0.63
CA THR A 15 1.17 5.72 -1.35
C THR A 15 2.36 6.59 -0.99
N CYS A 16 2.15 7.88 -0.70
CA CYS A 16 3.18 8.76 -0.16
C CYS A 16 3.69 8.27 1.20
N LYS A 17 2.79 8.01 2.16
CA LYS A 17 3.16 7.49 3.48
C LYS A 17 3.91 6.15 3.40
N VAL A 18 3.46 5.24 2.54
CA VAL A 18 4.18 3.97 2.31
C VAL A 18 5.60 4.25 1.81
N LYS A 19 5.78 5.11 0.81
CA LYS A 19 7.12 5.45 0.30
C LYS A 19 8.01 6.04 1.39
N GLU A 20 7.48 6.94 2.21
CA GLU A 20 8.20 7.55 3.34
C GLU A 20 8.66 6.50 4.36
N VAL A 21 7.77 5.59 4.78
CA VAL A 21 8.12 4.52 5.74
C VAL A 21 9.17 3.58 5.15
N LEU A 22 9.04 3.20 3.88
CA LEU A 22 10.03 2.36 3.20
C LEU A 22 11.39 3.04 3.14
N GLN A 23 11.45 4.31 2.73
CA GLN A 23 12.68 5.09 2.66
C GLN A 23 13.33 5.27 4.03
N PHE A 24 12.56 5.67 5.05
CA PHE A 24 13.05 5.90 6.40
C PHE A 24 13.67 4.63 7.02
N ASN A 25 13.14 3.45 6.67
CA ASN A 25 13.60 2.17 7.18
C ASN A 25 14.56 1.42 6.24
N ASN A 26 15.00 2.06 5.13
CA ASN A 26 15.83 1.44 4.09
C ASN A 26 15.23 0.13 3.53
N LEU A 27 13.90 0.05 3.42
CA LEU A 27 13.19 -1.09 2.87
C LEU A 27 12.94 -0.93 1.36
N GLY A 28 13.11 -2.01 0.61
CA GLY A 28 12.85 -2.03 -0.83
C GLY A 28 11.36 -2.16 -1.17
N GLN A 29 10.92 -1.48 -2.23
CA GLN A 29 9.56 -1.62 -2.76
C GLN A 29 9.23 -3.05 -3.17
N LYS A 30 10.21 -3.80 -3.70
CA LYS A 30 10.04 -5.22 -4.07
C LYS A 30 9.58 -6.06 -2.87
N LEU A 31 10.32 -5.98 -1.77
CA LEU A 31 10.04 -6.72 -0.54
C LEU A 31 8.63 -6.40 -0.01
N PHE A 32 8.30 -5.11 0.06
CA PHE A 32 6.96 -4.66 0.44
C PHE A 32 5.86 -5.15 -0.52
N GLY A 33 6.09 -5.03 -1.82
CA GLY A 33 5.16 -5.44 -2.87
C GLY A 33 4.85 -6.93 -2.80
N GLU A 34 5.87 -7.77 -2.64
CA GLU A 34 5.73 -9.22 -2.57
C GLU A 34 5.09 -9.65 -1.24
N ALA A 35 5.56 -9.15 -0.10
CA ALA A 35 5.12 -9.60 1.22
C ALA A 35 3.77 -9.04 1.66
N VAL A 36 3.45 -7.78 1.33
CA VAL A 36 2.22 -7.11 1.80
C VAL A 36 1.15 -7.15 0.72
N LEU A 37 1.49 -6.81 -0.51
CA LEU A 37 0.50 -6.59 -1.57
C LEU A 37 0.28 -7.84 -2.43
N GLY A 38 1.26 -8.73 -2.52
CA GLY A 38 1.28 -9.84 -3.47
C GLY A 38 1.53 -9.37 -4.91
N LEU A 39 2.32 -8.31 -5.09
CA LEU A 39 2.61 -7.68 -6.37
C LEU A 39 4.09 -7.82 -6.74
N SER A 40 4.37 -7.92 -8.03
CA SER A 40 5.74 -7.85 -8.57
C SER A 40 6.37 -6.46 -8.37
N GLN A 41 7.70 -6.38 -8.41
CA GLN A 41 8.45 -5.11 -8.29
C GLN A 41 7.98 -4.05 -9.30
N GLY A 42 7.75 -4.43 -10.56
CA GLY A 42 7.28 -3.50 -11.59
C GLY A 42 5.88 -2.96 -11.27
N SER A 43 4.97 -3.85 -10.85
CA SER A 43 3.59 -3.49 -10.50
C SER A 43 3.52 -2.58 -9.28
N VAL A 44 4.27 -2.89 -8.20
CA VAL A 44 4.30 -2.03 -7.00
C VAL A 44 4.94 -0.68 -7.29
N SER A 45 5.98 -0.62 -8.13
CA SER A 45 6.62 0.63 -8.53
C SER A 45 5.65 1.57 -9.28
N GLU A 46 4.93 1.05 -10.27
CA GLU A 46 3.93 1.85 -11.01
C GLU A 46 2.79 2.29 -10.08
N LEU A 47 2.31 1.40 -9.21
CA LEU A 47 1.24 1.69 -8.25
C LEU A 47 1.62 2.83 -7.29
N LEU A 48 2.83 2.81 -6.73
CA LEU A 48 3.34 3.84 -5.81
C LEU A 48 3.71 5.15 -6.51
N SER A 49 4.00 5.10 -7.82
CA SER A 49 4.38 6.27 -8.62
C SER A 49 3.16 7.00 -9.19
N LYS A 50 2.12 6.26 -9.60
CA LYS A 50 0.93 6.81 -10.26
C LYS A 50 -0.36 6.15 -9.74
N PRO A 51 -0.72 6.37 -8.46
CA PRO A 51 -1.97 5.85 -7.93
C PRO A 51 -3.17 6.49 -8.65
N LYS A 52 -4.12 5.68 -9.11
CA LYS A 52 -5.41 6.20 -9.59
C LYS A 52 -6.25 6.66 -8.39
N PRO A 53 -7.10 7.70 -8.55
CA PRO A 53 -8.05 8.10 -7.51
C PRO A 53 -8.99 6.95 -7.13
N TRP A 54 -9.37 6.87 -5.85
CA TRP A 54 -10.19 5.78 -5.30
C TRP A 54 -11.50 5.51 -6.05
N HIS A 55 -12.21 6.57 -6.43
CA HIS A 55 -13.46 6.48 -7.17
C HIS A 55 -13.28 5.88 -8.58
N MET A 56 -12.07 5.92 -9.15
CA MET A 56 -11.73 5.32 -10.45
C MET A 56 -11.24 3.87 -10.34
N LEU A 57 -11.12 3.32 -9.14
CA LEU A 57 -10.66 1.95 -8.92
C LEU A 57 -11.84 0.98 -8.89
N SER A 58 -11.67 -0.17 -9.55
CA SER A 58 -12.53 -1.34 -9.34
C SER A 58 -12.36 -1.89 -7.93
N LEU A 59 -13.30 -2.74 -7.47
CA LEU A 59 -13.21 -3.39 -6.16
C LEU A 59 -11.86 -4.10 -5.96
N LYS A 60 -11.42 -4.89 -6.95
CA LYS A 60 -10.11 -5.56 -6.92
C LYS A 60 -8.95 -4.57 -6.95
N GLY A 61 -9.08 -3.46 -7.68
CA GLY A 61 -8.07 -2.40 -7.74
C GLY A 61 -7.90 -1.63 -6.42
N ARG A 62 -8.88 -1.69 -5.51
CA ARG A 62 -8.82 -1.08 -4.18
C ARG A 62 -8.04 -1.93 -3.17
N GLU A 63 -7.96 -3.25 -3.37
CA GLU A 63 -7.32 -4.18 -2.43
C GLU A 63 -5.88 -3.77 -2.03
N PRO A 64 -5.00 -3.34 -2.95
CA PRO A 64 -3.65 -2.93 -2.57
C PRO A 64 -3.65 -1.73 -1.62
N PHE A 65 -4.53 -0.75 -1.83
CA PHE A 65 -4.62 0.45 -0.98
C PHE A 65 -5.19 0.14 0.40
N ILE A 66 -6.16 -0.78 0.48
CA ILE A 66 -6.67 -1.28 1.76
C ILE A 66 -5.56 -1.98 2.53
N LYS A 67 -4.80 -2.86 1.88
CA LYS A 67 -3.64 -3.54 2.47
C LYS A 67 -2.56 -2.55 2.92
N MET A 68 -2.25 -1.53 2.11
CA MET A 68 -1.34 -0.45 2.50
C MET A 68 -1.84 0.30 3.75
N HIS A 69 -3.13 0.62 3.81
CA HIS A 69 -3.72 1.30 4.97
C HIS A 69 -3.66 0.45 6.24
N MET A 70 -3.98 -0.85 6.13
CA MET A 70 -3.83 -1.81 7.24
C MET A 70 -2.38 -1.92 7.68
N TRP A 71 -1.45 -2.04 6.73
CA TRP A 71 -0.02 -2.12 7.02
C TRP A 71 0.50 -0.84 7.69
N LEU A 72 0.08 0.35 7.25
CA LEU A 72 0.46 1.61 7.91
C LEU A 72 -0.11 1.75 9.33
N SER A 73 -1.20 1.05 9.64
CA SER A 73 -1.86 1.09 10.95
C SER A 73 -1.31 0.04 11.93
N ASP A 74 -0.56 -0.95 11.45
CA ASP A 74 0.08 -1.96 12.28
C ASP A 74 1.38 -1.40 12.90
N PRO A 75 1.51 -1.30 14.23
CA PRO A 75 2.72 -0.80 14.88
C PRO A 75 3.96 -1.68 14.67
N TYR A 76 3.80 -2.94 14.24
CA TYR A 76 4.88 -3.88 13.97
C TYR A 76 5.13 -4.08 12.47
N ASN A 77 4.57 -3.20 11.63
CA ASN A 77 4.57 -3.34 10.17
C ASN A 77 5.96 -3.46 9.52
N VAL A 78 6.92 -2.67 10.00
CA VAL A 78 8.31 -2.65 9.52
C VAL A 78 9.07 -3.86 10.05
N GLU A 79 8.87 -4.23 11.33
CA GLU A 79 9.53 -5.38 11.94
C GLU A 79 9.16 -6.68 11.21
N ARG A 80 7.88 -6.83 10.85
CA ARG A 80 7.38 -7.99 10.10
C ARG A 80 7.89 -8.09 8.66
N LEU A 81 8.53 -7.05 8.14
CA LEU A 81 9.14 -7.04 6.81
C LEU A 81 10.65 -7.29 6.82
N ARG A 82 11.32 -7.18 7.98
CA ARG A 82 12.76 -7.42 8.10
C ARG A 82 13.04 -8.91 8.26
#